data_AF-A0A5B9W5X5-F1
#
_entry.id   AF-A0A5B9W5X5-F1
#
_cell.length_a   1.000
_cell.length_b   1.000
_cell.length_c   1.000
_cell.angle_alpha   90.00
_cell.angle_beta   90.00
_cell.angle_gamma   90.00
#
_symmetry.space_group_name_H-M   'P 1'
#
loop_
_entity.id
_entity.type
_entity.pdbx_description
1 polymer ?
#
loop_
_entity_poly.entity_id
_entity_poly.type
_entity_poly.pdbx_seq_one_letter_code
_entity_poly.pdbx_strand_id
1 'polypeptide(L)' 'MSFEHLPERQARLAQDLYEELRAASDADIRAMAELLATKPDDELFGEAEFQLRDMVHRVGAKALQAAAMQRKKGGM' A
#
# COMPACT_ATOMS: atom_id res chain seq x y z
N MET A 1 -13.45 -7.43 -3.26
CA MET A 1 -12.92 -7.70 -4.61
C MET A 1 -12.33 -9.10 -4.59
N SER A 2 -12.56 -9.90 -5.63
CA SER A 2 -12.04 -11.27 -5.71
C SER A 2 -10.97 -11.38 -6.81
N PHE A 3 -9.92 -12.16 -6.55
CA PHE A 3 -8.83 -12.43 -7.50
C PHE A 3 -9.14 -13.62 -8.45
N GLU A 4 -10.42 -13.97 -8.61
CA GLU A 4 -10.91 -15.11 -9.40
C GLU A 4 -10.53 -15.11 -10.90
N HIS A 5 -10.15 -13.95 -11.44
CA HIS A 5 -9.67 -13.85 -12.83
C HIS A 5 -8.22 -14.33 -13.01
N LEU A 6 -7.50 -14.64 -11.93
CA LEU A 6 -6.13 -15.14 -11.96
C LEU A 6 -6.10 -16.67 -11.80
N PRO A 7 -5.06 -17.35 -12.34
CA PRO A 7 -4.82 -18.75 -12.02
C PRO A 7 -4.70 -18.98 -10.50
N GLU A 8 -5.17 -20.13 -10.00
CA GLU A 8 -5.33 -20.40 -8.56
C GLU A 8 -4.11 -20.02 -7.71
N ARG A 9 -2.91 -20.37 -8.16
CA ARG A 9 -1.66 -20.04 -7.45
C ARG A 9 -1.43 -18.52 -7.37
N GLN A 10 -1.71 -17.81 -8.45
CA GLN A 10 -1.55 -16.36 -8.53
C GLN A 10 -2.65 -15.66 -7.71
N ALA A 11 -3.88 -16.18 -7.73
CA ALA A 11 -4.98 -15.67 -6.93
C ALA A 11 -4.68 -15.79 -5.42
N ARG A 12 -4.14 -16.94 -4.98
CA ARG A 12 -3.71 -17.14 -3.59
C ARG A 12 -2.58 -16.18 -3.20
N LEU A 13 -1.56 -16.05 -4.04
CA LEU A 13 -0.46 -15.11 -3.80
C LEU A 13 -0.96 -13.66 -3.74
N ALA A 14 -1.89 -13.27 -4.62
CA ALA A 14 -2.47 -11.94 -4.63
C ALA A 14 -3.27 -11.66 -3.34
N GLN A 15 -4.01 -12.66 -2.84
CA GLN A 15 -4.71 -12.58 -1.57
C GLN A 15 -3.75 -12.40 -0.39
N ASP A 16 -2.72 -13.24 -0.29
CA ASP A 16 -1.73 -13.17 0.79
C ASP A 16 -0.98 -11.82 0.77
N LEU A 17 -0.60 -11.34 -0.42
CA LEU A 17 0.04 -10.03 -0.59
C LEU A 17 -0.89 -8.88 -0.22
N TYR A 18 -2.16 -8.94 -0.60
CA TYR A 18 -3.14 -7.92 -0.26
C TYR A 18 -3.30 -7.80 1.26
N GLU A 19 -3.41 -8.92 1.97
CA GLU A 19 -3.57 -8.93 3.43
C GLU A 19 -2.32 -8.38 4.13
N GLU A 20 -1.13 -8.85 3.75
CA GLU A 20 0.14 -8.36 4.32
C GLU A 20 0.36 -6.88 4.03
N LEU A 21 0.12 -6.43 2.79
CA LEU A 21 0.26 -5.03 2.40
C LEU A 21 -0.72 -4.13 3.15
N ARG A 22 -1.99 -4.55 3.25
CA ARG A 22 -3.02 -3.81 3.98
C ARG A 22 -2.62 -3.61 5.44
N ALA A 23 -2.20 -4.69 6.11
CA ALA A 23 -1.77 -4.62 7.50
C ALA A 23 -0.53 -3.72 7.67
N ALA A 24 0.47 -3.86 6.79
CA ALA A 24 1.69 -3.08 6.85
C ALA A 24 1.47 -1.58 6.59
N SER A 25 0.44 -1.23 5.82
CA SER A 25 0.19 0.15 5.36
C SER A 25 -0.87 0.90 6.17
N ASP A 26 -1.56 0.25 7.12
CA ASP A 26 -2.66 0.87 7.89
C ASP A 26 -2.24 2.20 8.54
N ALA A 27 -1.06 2.23 9.16
CA ALA A 27 -0.53 3.43 9.79
C ALA A 27 -0.25 4.57 8.80
N ASP A 28 0.31 4.26 7.62
CA ASP A 28 0.55 5.29 6.59
C ASP A 28 -0.76 5.81 6.02
N ILE A 29 -1.74 4.93 5.80
CA ILE A 29 -3.07 5.32 5.30
C ILE A 29 -3.78 6.24 6.29
N ARG A 30 -3.68 5.98 7.59
CA ARG A 30 -4.19 6.89 8.63
C ARG A 30 -3.48 8.25 8.59
N ALA A 31 -2.15 8.26 8.51
CA ALA A 31 -1.39 9.51 8.42
C ALA A 31 -1.74 10.32 7.17
N MET A 32 -1.95 9.67 6.02
CA MET A 32 -2.41 10.33 4.79
C MET A 32 -3.82 10.93 4.97
N ALA A 33 -4.74 10.20 5.61
CA ALA A 33 -6.09 10.69 5.87
C ALA A 33 -6.07 11.88 6.84
N GLU A 34 -5.25 11.84 7.90
CA GLU A 34 -5.06 12.94 8.84
C GLU A 34 -4.48 14.18 8.17
N LEU A 35 -3.44 14.01 7.34
CA LEU A 35 -2.86 15.11 6.55
C LEU A 35 -3.94 15.77 5.68
N LEU A 36 -4.68 14.98 4.91
CA LEU A 36 -5.68 15.52 3.98
C LEU A 36 -6.87 16.16 4.70
N ALA A 37 -7.28 15.64 5.85
CA ALA A 37 -8.39 16.20 6.62
C ALA A 37 -8.05 17.52 7.33
N THR A 38 -6.76 17.81 7.53
CA THR A 38 -6.30 19.02 8.25
C THR A 38 -5.92 20.17 7.34
N LYS A 39 -5.87 19.96 6.02
CA LYS A 39 -5.52 20.99 5.04
C LYS A 39 -6.78 21.65 4.46
N PRO A 40 -6.85 22.99 4.41
CA PRO A 40 -7.88 23.68 3.64
C PRO A 40 -7.67 23.44 2.14
N ASP A 41 -8.73 23.63 1.36
CA ASP A 41 -8.76 23.30 -0.09
C ASP A 41 -7.68 24.02 -0.91
N ASP A 42 -7.28 25.22 -0.49
CA ASP A 42 -6.24 26.04 -1.13
C ASP A 42 -4.81 25.59 -0.79
N GLU A 43 -4.63 24.74 0.23
CA GLU A 43 -3.33 24.16 0.65
C GLU A 43 -3.17 22.69 0.27
N LEU A 44 -4.17 22.09 -0.39
CA LEU A 44 -4.17 20.67 -0.76
C LEU A 44 -3.03 20.30 -1.74
N PHE A 45 -2.60 21.27 -2.54
CA PHE A 45 -1.53 21.13 -3.53
C PHE A 45 -0.26 21.87 -3.12
N GLY A 46 0.86 21.53 -3.73
CA GLY A 46 2.18 22.05 -3.33
C GLY A 46 2.76 21.23 -2.19
N GLU A 47 2.98 21.84 -1.02
CA GLU A 47 3.66 21.15 0.09
C GLU A 47 2.89 19.91 0.56
N ALA A 48 1.58 20.02 0.76
CA ALA A 48 0.76 18.88 1.20
C ALA A 48 0.76 17.73 0.16
N GLU A 49 0.76 18.07 -1.14
CA GLU A 49 0.87 17.08 -2.21
C GLU A 49 2.21 16.33 -2.15
N PHE A 50 3.33 17.04 -1.96
CA PHE A 50 4.63 16.39 -1.83
C PHE A 50 4.72 15.50 -0.59
N GLN A 51 4.19 15.95 0.55
CA GLN A 51 4.10 15.14 1.76
C GLN A 51 3.26 13.88 1.52
N LEU A 52 2.12 13.99 0.83
CA LEU A 52 1.30 12.84 0.46
C LEU A 52 2.07 11.88 -0.46
N ARG A 53 2.78 12.39 -1.48
CA ARG A 53 3.57 11.57 -2.41
C ARG A 53 4.66 10.78 -1.67
N ASP A 54 5.32 11.40 -0.70
CA ASP A 54 6.31 10.71 0.14
C ASP A 54 5.67 9.57 0.95
N MET A 55 4.47 9.79 1.51
CA MET A 55 3.73 8.74 2.22
C MET A 55 3.32 7.60 1.27
N VAL A 56 2.86 7.92 0.06
CA VAL A 56 2.54 6.92 -0.97
C VAL A 56 3.78 6.11 -1.36
N HIS A 57 4.94 6.74 -1.48
CA HIS A 57 6.19 6.03 -1.75
C HIS A 57 6.57 5.05 -0.63
N ARG A 58 6.30 5.37 0.64
CA ARG A 58 6.50 4.42 1.75
C ARG A 58 5.59 3.20 1.62
N VAL A 59 4.31 3.41 1.28
CA VAL A 59 3.36 2.31 1.01
C VAL A 59 3.86 1.45 -0.16
N GLY A 60 4.33 2.08 -1.24
CA GLY A 60 4.92 1.38 -2.39
C GLY A 60 6.15 0.53 -2.01
N ALA A 61 7.02 1.06 -1.15
CA ALA A 61 8.17 0.32 -0.63
C ALA A 61 7.73 -0.91 0.20
N LYS A 62 6.70 -0.77 1.04
CA LYS A 62 6.11 -1.90 1.80
C LYS A 62 5.51 -2.95 0.88
N ALA A 63 4.88 -2.56 -0.24
CA ALA A 63 4.37 -3.49 -1.24
C ALA A 63 5.49 -4.32 -1.88
N LEU A 64 6.60 -3.68 -2.26
CA LEU A 64 7.78 -4.39 -2.78
C LEU A 64 8.37 -5.33 -1.74
N GLN A 65 8.43 -4.90 -0.48
CA GLN A 65 8.93 -5.72 0.62
C GLN A 65 8.05 -6.96 0.87
N ALA A 66 6.72 -6.80 0.91
CA ALA A 66 5.78 -7.92 1.06
C ALA A 66 5.93 -8.92 -0.12
N ALA A 67 6.01 -8.42 -1.35
CA ALA A 67 6.26 -9.25 -2.53
C ALA A 67 7.57 -10.04 -2.43
N ALA A 68 8.65 -9.39 -1.97
CA ALA A 68 9.93 -10.05 -1.76
C ALA A 68 9.86 -11.13 -0.65
N MET A 69 9.17 -10.86 0.45
CA MET A 69 9.00 -11.82 1.55
C MET A 69 8.19 -13.05 1.15
N GLN A 70 7.08 -12.85 0.43
CA GLN A 70 6.26 -13.96 -0.07
C GLN A 70 7.03 -14.88 -1.03
N ARG A 71 7.80 -14.28 -1.96
CA ARG A 71 8.66 -15.06 -2.87
C ARG A 71 9.73 -15.87 -2.12
N LYS A 72 10.29 -15.32 -1.03
CA LYS A 72 11.21 -16.06 -0.15
C LYS A 72 10.53 -17.19 0.61
N LYS A 73 9.33 -16.97 1.16
CA LYS A 73 8.55 -18.02 1.88
C LYS A 73 8.16 -19.17 0.95
N GLY A 74 7.86 -18.87 -0.32
CA GLY A 74 7.39 -19.85 -1.31
C GLY A 74 8.49 -20.69 -1.98
N GLY A 75 9.76 -20.53 -1.63
CA GLY A 75 10.87 -21.31 -2.20
C GLY A 75 11.09 -21.05 -3.69
N MET A 76 11.82 -19.97 -4.01
CA MET A 76 12.72 -19.92 -5.16
C MET A 76 14.14 -19.83 -4.65
#